data_AF-A0A1G7G554-F1
#
_entry.id   AF-A0A1G7G554-F1
#
_cell.length_a   1.000
_cell.length_b   1.000
_cell.length_c   1.000
_cell.angle_alpha   90.00
_cell.angle_beta   90.00
_cell.angle_gamma   90.00
#
_symmetry.space_group_name_H-M   'P 1'
#
loop_
_entity.id
_entity.type
_entity.pdbx_description
1 polymer ?
#
loop_
_entity_poly.entity_id
_entity_poly.type
_entity_poly.pdbx_seq_one_letter_code
_entity_poly.pdbx_strand_id
1 'polypeptide(L)'
;MSGSTHGHGYVTDLPYLTRSYPQYAPAYLRLSAMLAGYDIPALQPGSAVLELGCGYGNLVISAAAAYPDCDFVGVDFNPSHIAAARQRAADLGLTNITLLDADFADLADDPQALPDCDLVICHGVYSWVAPSVRLAIQRILARHVRPGGLVFITYNVLPGSASMSVLQRALYETASLSVGRSDHRLGEAITRIKAMHAADAAHLAGNKLIESLLDSFDEADPAYLAHEYTNTNWSALYHADVARDMEQARLTYIGSATPYENFPALLLQPQQNETLNEIPVSSVRETLRDYFMERILRKDLYVRGPRRLTERARDRTLDECLLAAGINPEDATYRVTVPAGRIDLEAPFREACERLWREERLPLGALMAGPFANTEQNRPETVALMLSGGLAIPSLDAPGETTRAACRRALAQAVEAVHDGGLQTRPTVLVPRLGCEQPVGGLEALVLDALARGRPQAPEILVPELWAYFKEKGEVVMHKGEKISDTAQCHALLIDLIRDMLSERVPLWRALGMLLDTPDHAEIMDP
;
A
#
# COMPACT_ATOMS: atom_id res chain seq x y z
N MET A 1 -14.02 34.22 -7.67
CA MET A 1 -15.30 33.63 -8.13
C MET A 1 -15.60 32.46 -7.22
N SER A 2 -16.81 32.37 -6.69
CA SER A 2 -17.25 31.40 -5.68
C SER A 2 -17.16 29.96 -6.19
N GLY A 3 -16.06 29.27 -5.86
CA GLY A 3 -15.97 27.82 -5.98
C GLY A 3 -16.96 27.15 -5.04
N SER A 4 -17.60 26.08 -5.50
CA SER A 4 -18.50 25.26 -4.69
C SER A 4 -17.85 24.93 -3.34
N THR A 5 -18.53 25.25 -2.25
CA THR A 5 -18.11 25.02 -0.85
C THR A 5 -17.90 23.55 -0.49
N HIS A 6 -18.25 22.61 -1.37
CA HIS A 6 -18.26 21.17 -1.12
C HIS A 6 -16.89 20.49 -1.21
N GLY A 7 -15.86 21.15 -1.73
CA GLY A 7 -14.53 20.55 -1.89
C GLY A 7 -13.55 20.82 -0.75
N HIS A 8 -13.90 21.66 0.24
CA HIS A 8 -12.99 22.09 1.32
C HIS A 8 -11.58 22.54 0.87
N GLY A 9 -11.44 23.02 -0.36
CA GLY A 9 -10.15 23.42 -0.95
C GLY A 9 -9.29 22.27 -1.49
N TYR A 10 -9.84 21.07 -1.61
CA TYR A 10 -9.22 19.94 -2.32
C TYR A 10 -9.42 20.05 -3.85
N VAL A 11 -8.49 19.52 -4.63
CA VAL A 11 -8.53 19.48 -6.10
C VAL A 11 -9.56 18.45 -6.59
N THR A 12 -10.61 18.90 -7.28
CA THR A 12 -11.69 18.02 -7.75
C THR A 12 -11.86 17.99 -9.28
N ASP A 13 -11.07 18.78 -10.02
CA ASP A 13 -11.18 18.91 -11.48
C ASP A 13 -10.29 17.93 -12.27
N LEU A 14 -9.51 17.10 -11.57
CA LEU A 14 -8.67 16.05 -12.13
C LEU A 14 -8.92 14.72 -11.41
N PRO A 15 -8.99 13.58 -12.12
CA PRO A 15 -9.02 12.27 -11.48
C PRO A 15 -7.71 12.01 -10.71
N TYR A 16 -7.79 11.50 -9.48
CA TYR A 16 -6.60 11.07 -8.72
C TYR A 16 -6.03 9.77 -9.30
N LEU A 17 -4.72 9.57 -9.23
CA LEU A 17 -4.11 8.33 -9.71
C LEU A 17 -4.37 7.17 -8.76
N THR A 18 -4.78 6.04 -9.32
CA THR A 18 -4.88 4.77 -8.61
C THR A 18 -3.49 4.20 -8.34
N ARG A 19 -3.11 4.08 -7.06
CA ARG A 19 -1.92 3.34 -6.61
C ARG A 19 -2.33 2.22 -5.67
N SER A 20 -1.55 1.13 -5.68
CA SER A 20 -1.69 0.06 -4.70
C SER A 20 -0.63 0.16 -3.62
N TYR A 21 -1.03 -0.15 -2.39
CA TYR A 21 -0.17 -0.15 -1.21
C TYR A 21 -0.37 -1.46 -0.42
N PRO A 22 0.32 -2.55 -0.79
CA PRO A 22 0.20 -3.84 -0.11
C PRO A 22 0.40 -3.77 1.40
N GLN A 23 1.28 -2.87 1.85
CA GLN A 23 1.56 -2.64 3.27
C GLN A 23 0.40 -2.01 4.07
N TYR A 24 -0.66 -1.55 3.41
CA TYR A 24 -1.87 -1.03 4.07
C TYR A 24 -2.99 -2.07 4.17
N ALA A 25 -2.77 -3.29 3.64
CA ALA A 25 -3.73 -4.36 3.76
C ALA A 25 -3.97 -4.73 5.25
N PRO A 26 -5.19 -5.14 5.63
CA PRO A 26 -5.52 -5.42 7.03
C PRO A 26 -4.58 -6.40 7.73
N ALA A 27 -4.16 -7.48 7.04
CA ALA A 27 -3.23 -8.46 7.59
C ALA A 27 -1.85 -7.86 7.87
N TYR A 28 -1.40 -6.93 7.03
CA TYR A 28 -0.13 -6.23 7.17
C TYR A 28 -0.15 -5.26 8.36
N LEU A 29 -1.20 -4.45 8.46
CA LEU A 29 -1.38 -3.52 9.58
C LEU A 29 -1.46 -4.25 10.93
N ARG A 30 -2.20 -5.37 10.97
CA ARG A 30 -2.26 -6.23 12.15
C ARG A 30 -0.88 -6.78 12.52
N LEU A 31 -0.14 -7.31 11.56
CA LEU A 31 1.19 -7.86 11.82
C LEU A 31 2.13 -6.77 12.36
N SER A 32 2.16 -5.57 11.76
CA SER A 32 2.97 -4.45 12.25
C SER A 32 2.63 -4.06 13.70
N ALA A 33 1.34 -4.07 14.08
CA ALA A 33 0.93 -3.82 15.46
C ALA A 33 1.40 -4.92 16.44
N MET A 34 1.42 -6.19 16.00
CA MET A 34 1.95 -7.29 16.80
C MET A 34 3.48 -7.18 16.98
N LEU A 35 4.20 -6.72 15.94
CA LEU A 35 5.64 -6.43 16.04
C LEU A 35 5.92 -5.31 17.05
N ALA A 36 5.03 -4.30 17.13
CA ALA A 36 5.06 -3.27 18.17
C ALA A 36 4.71 -3.79 19.59
N GLY A 37 4.32 -5.07 19.72
CA GLY A 37 4.08 -5.74 21.00
C GLY A 37 2.63 -5.65 21.49
N TYR A 38 1.66 -5.41 20.60
CA TYR A 38 0.25 -5.29 20.96
C TYR A 38 -0.60 -6.42 20.40
N ASP A 39 -1.57 -6.84 21.22
CA ASP A 39 -2.54 -7.88 20.90
C ASP A 39 -3.66 -7.28 20.04
N ILE A 40 -3.61 -7.56 18.73
CA ILE A 40 -4.65 -7.14 17.78
C ILE A 40 -5.41 -8.38 17.29
N PRO A 41 -6.73 -8.44 17.51
CA PRO A 41 -7.56 -9.50 16.96
C PRO A 41 -7.43 -9.58 15.44
N ALA A 42 -7.42 -10.80 14.90
CA ALA A 42 -7.62 -10.97 13.45
C ALA A 42 -9.06 -10.56 13.10
N LEU A 43 -9.28 -10.07 11.88
CA LEU A 43 -10.64 -9.88 11.37
C LEU A 43 -11.35 -11.23 11.35
N GLN A 44 -12.57 -11.28 11.87
CA GLN A 44 -13.40 -12.48 11.94
C GLN A 44 -14.69 -12.24 11.15
N PRO A 45 -15.48 -13.29 10.83
CA PRO A 45 -16.82 -13.11 10.31
C PRO A 45 -17.63 -12.10 11.15
N GLY A 46 -18.19 -11.08 10.50
CA GLY A 46 -18.90 -9.96 11.12
C GLY A 46 -18.02 -8.81 11.65
N SER A 47 -16.70 -8.86 11.45
CA SER A 47 -15.84 -7.69 11.64
C SER A 47 -16.16 -6.61 10.60
N ALA A 48 -15.97 -5.35 10.99
CA ALA A 48 -16.22 -4.21 10.11
C ALA A 48 -14.96 -3.36 9.91
N VAL A 49 -14.70 -2.97 8.66
CA VAL A 49 -13.55 -2.15 8.24
C VAL A 49 -14.03 -0.86 7.57
N LEU A 50 -13.49 0.27 8.00
CA LEU A 50 -13.79 1.59 7.45
C LEU A 50 -12.55 2.19 6.79
N GLU A 51 -12.69 2.64 5.54
CA GLU A 51 -11.68 3.46 4.86
C GLU A 51 -12.21 4.89 4.70
N LEU A 52 -11.56 5.85 5.37
CA LEU A 52 -11.83 7.28 5.28
C LEU A 52 -10.97 7.89 4.17
N GLY A 53 -11.62 8.45 3.14
CA GLY A 53 -10.97 8.96 1.93
C GLY A 53 -10.59 7.84 0.98
N CYS A 54 -11.55 6.95 0.67
CA CYS A 54 -11.26 5.74 -0.10
C CYS A 54 -10.97 5.99 -1.59
N GLY A 55 -11.22 7.20 -2.11
CA GLY A 55 -11.07 7.53 -3.53
C GLY A 55 -11.82 6.52 -4.42
N TYR A 56 -11.12 5.96 -5.40
CA TYR A 56 -11.65 4.93 -6.31
C TYR A 56 -11.87 3.55 -5.65
N GLY A 57 -11.66 3.44 -4.33
CA GLY A 57 -11.98 2.25 -3.54
C GLY A 57 -10.96 1.12 -3.66
N ASN A 58 -9.77 1.35 -4.20
CA ASN A 58 -8.79 0.31 -4.50
C ASN A 58 -8.49 -0.62 -3.31
N LEU A 59 -8.21 -0.04 -2.13
CA LEU A 59 -7.88 -0.82 -0.94
C LEU A 59 -9.13 -1.47 -0.35
N VAL A 60 -10.19 -0.71 -0.06
CA VAL A 60 -11.44 -1.25 0.52
C VAL A 60 -12.11 -2.32 -0.36
N ILE A 61 -12.13 -2.18 -1.69
CA ILE A 61 -12.69 -3.17 -2.61
C ILE A 61 -11.82 -4.44 -2.63
N SER A 62 -10.50 -4.29 -2.69
CA SER A 62 -9.58 -5.44 -2.70
C SER A 62 -9.64 -6.21 -1.37
N ALA A 63 -9.72 -5.50 -0.26
CA ALA A 63 -9.91 -6.11 1.05
C ALA A 63 -11.28 -6.79 1.14
N ALA A 64 -12.37 -6.15 0.69
CA ALA A 64 -13.70 -6.76 0.69
C ALA A 64 -13.75 -8.09 -0.09
N ALA A 65 -13.04 -8.19 -1.22
CA ALA A 65 -12.91 -9.44 -1.96
C ALA A 65 -12.17 -10.54 -1.18
N ALA A 66 -11.14 -10.19 -0.42
CA ALA A 66 -10.34 -11.14 0.35
C ALA A 66 -10.97 -11.58 1.69
N TYR A 67 -11.86 -10.77 2.26
CA TYR A 67 -12.58 -11.07 3.50
C TYR A 67 -14.10 -11.08 3.25
N PRO A 68 -14.64 -12.10 2.55
CA PRO A 68 -16.04 -12.13 2.11
C PRO A 68 -17.05 -12.14 3.27
N ASP A 69 -16.61 -12.54 4.47
CA ASP A 69 -17.44 -12.61 5.68
C ASP A 69 -17.32 -11.37 6.59
N CYS A 70 -16.54 -10.36 6.18
CA CYS A 70 -16.41 -9.07 6.89
C CYS A 70 -17.14 -7.96 6.12
N ASP A 71 -17.61 -6.94 6.84
CA ASP A 71 -18.26 -5.77 6.26
C ASP A 71 -17.26 -4.65 6.00
N PHE A 72 -17.39 -3.99 4.85
CA PHE A 72 -16.51 -2.90 4.45
C PHE A 72 -17.29 -1.63 4.16
N VAL A 73 -16.77 -0.49 4.62
CA VAL A 73 -17.31 0.83 4.32
C VAL A 73 -16.20 1.71 3.76
N GLY A 74 -16.38 2.24 2.57
CA GLY A 74 -15.51 3.27 1.99
C GLY A 74 -16.24 4.60 1.93
N VAL A 75 -15.59 5.67 2.36
CA VAL A 75 -16.15 7.03 2.34
C VAL A 75 -15.24 7.94 1.53
N ASP A 76 -15.81 8.69 0.60
CA ASP A 76 -15.12 9.78 -0.12
C ASP A 76 -16.14 10.88 -0.45
N PHE A 77 -15.70 12.14 -0.49
CA PHE A 77 -16.61 13.25 -0.80
C PHE A 77 -16.73 13.53 -2.30
N ASN A 78 -15.91 12.88 -3.14
CA ASN A 78 -15.95 13.06 -4.59
C ASN A 78 -16.96 12.07 -5.23
N PRO A 79 -18.08 12.55 -5.79
CA PRO A 79 -19.11 11.67 -6.35
C PRO A 79 -18.61 10.82 -7.52
N SER A 80 -17.63 11.32 -8.29
CA SER A 80 -17.06 10.58 -9.43
C SER A 80 -16.22 9.38 -8.98
N HIS A 81 -15.49 9.53 -7.87
CA HIS A 81 -14.73 8.44 -7.25
C HIS A 81 -15.69 7.35 -6.76
N ILE A 82 -16.72 7.74 -6.00
CA ILE A 82 -17.70 6.80 -5.44
C ILE A 82 -18.52 6.11 -6.53
N ALA A 83 -18.91 6.81 -7.60
CA ALA A 83 -19.62 6.20 -8.72
C ALA A 83 -18.77 5.11 -9.38
N ALA A 84 -17.49 5.40 -9.66
CA ALA A 84 -16.56 4.43 -10.24
C ALA A 84 -16.29 3.25 -9.29
N ALA A 85 -16.09 3.51 -8.00
CA ALA A 85 -15.88 2.49 -6.98
C ALA A 85 -17.09 1.56 -6.84
N ARG A 86 -18.32 2.11 -6.87
CA ARG A 86 -19.57 1.33 -6.83
C ARG A 86 -19.72 0.44 -8.06
N GLN A 87 -19.42 0.97 -9.25
CA GLN A 87 -19.41 0.19 -10.48
C GLN A 87 -18.41 -0.97 -10.39
N ARG A 88 -17.17 -0.68 -9.97
CA ARG A 88 -16.13 -1.70 -9.80
C ARG A 88 -16.55 -2.78 -8.79
N ALA A 89 -17.08 -2.40 -7.64
CA ALA A 89 -17.56 -3.36 -6.64
C ALA A 89 -18.70 -4.25 -7.18
N ALA A 90 -19.63 -3.67 -7.96
CA ALA A 90 -20.71 -4.41 -8.60
C ALA A 90 -20.20 -5.38 -9.68
N ASP A 91 -19.26 -4.94 -10.52
CA ASP A 91 -18.65 -5.78 -11.56
C ASP A 91 -17.85 -6.93 -10.94
N LEU A 92 -17.24 -6.72 -9.78
CA LEU A 92 -16.57 -7.75 -9.00
C LEU A 92 -17.55 -8.61 -8.19
N GLY A 93 -18.86 -8.35 -8.25
CA GLY A 93 -19.89 -9.13 -7.56
C GLY A 93 -19.80 -9.10 -6.03
N LEU A 94 -19.26 -8.01 -5.48
CA LEU A 94 -19.10 -7.86 -4.03
C LEU A 94 -20.43 -7.42 -3.40
N THR A 95 -20.75 -8.03 -2.26
CA THR A 95 -22.02 -7.77 -1.53
C THR A 95 -21.80 -7.31 -0.10
N ASN A 96 -20.56 -7.39 0.39
CA ASN A 96 -20.12 -7.07 1.73
C ASN A 96 -19.47 -5.68 1.82
N ILE A 97 -19.76 -4.78 0.88
CA ILE A 97 -19.17 -3.44 0.82
C ILE A 97 -20.23 -2.36 0.59
N THR A 98 -20.12 -1.27 1.36
CA THR A 98 -20.91 -0.04 1.21
C THR A 98 -19.98 1.12 0.88
N LEU A 99 -20.26 1.84 -0.20
CA LEU A 99 -19.50 3.02 -0.63
C LEU A 99 -20.36 4.26 -0.48
N LEU A 100 -19.90 5.24 0.30
CA LEU A 100 -20.62 6.44 0.68
C LEU A 100 -19.99 7.67 0.04
N ASP A 101 -20.82 8.43 -0.69
CA ASP A 101 -20.54 9.80 -1.12
C ASP A 101 -21.00 10.72 0.02
N ALA A 102 -20.05 11.14 0.85
CA ALA A 102 -20.34 11.90 2.06
C ALA A 102 -19.14 12.72 2.55
N ASP A 103 -19.44 13.88 3.14
CA ASP A 103 -18.45 14.66 3.89
C ASP A 103 -18.27 14.10 5.31
N PHE A 104 -17.05 14.14 5.84
CA PHE A 104 -16.78 13.66 7.20
C PHE A 104 -17.51 14.47 8.27
N ALA A 105 -17.75 15.77 8.06
CA ALA A 105 -18.51 16.60 9.00
C ALA A 105 -19.96 16.11 9.13
N ASP A 106 -20.61 15.79 8.01
CA ASP A 106 -21.98 15.27 8.00
C ASP A 106 -22.05 13.90 8.70
N LEU A 107 -21.10 13.00 8.40
CA LEU A 107 -21.02 11.70 9.08
C LEU A 107 -20.73 11.83 10.58
N ALA A 108 -19.92 12.80 10.99
CA ALA A 108 -19.63 13.04 12.41
C ALA A 108 -20.86 13.56 13.19
N ASP A 109 -21.80 14.20 12.49
CA ASP A 109 -23.05 14.73 13.05
C ASP A 109 -24.20 13.72 12.99
N ASP A 110 -24.11 12.66 12.17
CA ASP A 110 -25.06 11.54 12.16
C ASP A 110 -24.52 10.28 12.87
N PRO A 111 -24.95 10.06 14.13
CA PRO A 111 -24.77 8.83 14.87
C PRO A 111 -24.86 7.47 14.20
N GLN A 112 -25.76 7.32 13.24
CA GLN A 112 -26.18 6.05 12.67
C GLN A 112 -25.61 5.85 11.26
N ALA A 113 -24.83 6.82 10.75
CA ALA A 113 -24.34 6.79 9.38
C ALA A 113 -23.26 5.72 9.15
N LEU A 114 -22.57 5.26 10.21
CA LEU A 114 -21.48 4.30 10.12
C LEU A 114 -21.65 3.17 11.15
N PRO A 115 -21.21 1.94 10.83
CA PRO A 115 -21.16 0.85 11.79
C PRO A 115 -20.01 1.04 12.79
N ASP A 116 -20.06 0.30 13.90
CA ASP A 116 -18.89 0.15 14.77
C ASP A 116 -17.85 -0.75 14.08
N CYS A 117 -16.59 -0.31 14.04
CA CYS A 117 -15.50 -0.86 13.24
C CYS A 117 -14.36 -1.45 14.09
N ASP A 118 -13.77 -2.54 13.60
CA ASP A 118 -12.58 -3.19 14.17
C ASP A 118 -11.28 -2.66 13.57
N LEU A 119 -11.35 -2.13 12.35
CA LEU A 119 -10.22 -1.49 11.67
C LEU A 119 -10.70 -0.20 10.98
N VAL A 120 -9.97 0.89 11.18
CA VAL A 120 -10.14 2.12 10.40
C VAL A 120 -8.84 2.50 9.71
N ILE A 121 -8.92 2.79 8.41
CA ILE A 121 -7.82 3.22 7.57
C ILE A 121 -8.07 4.66 7.13
N CYS A 122 -7.12 5.55 7.39
CA CYS A 122 -7.15 6.96 7.02
C CYS A 122 -5.84 7.32 6.33
N HIS A 123 -5.71 6.92 5.06
CA HIS A 123 -4.52 7.16 4.26
C HIS A 123 -4.71 8.38 3.35
N GLY A 124 -3.71 9.25 3.23
CA GLY A 124 -3.74 10.36 2.27
C GLY A 124 -4.74 11.48 2.59
N VAL A 125 -5.26 11.55 3.83
CA VAL A 125 -6.30 12.54 4.21
C VAL A 125 -5.79 13.55 5.23
N TYR A 126 -5.20 13.12 6.34
CA TYR A 126 -5.08 13.95 7.55
C TYR A 126 -4.27 15.26 7.38
N SER A 127 -3.23 15.23 6.54
CA SER A 127 -2.42 16.41 6.16
C SER A 127 -3.09 17.35 5.15
N TRP A 128 -4.13 16.89 4.46
CA TRP A 128 -4.74 17.53 3.29
C TRP A 128 -6.07 18.22 3.58
N VAL A 129 -6.51 18.13 4.84
CA VAL A 129 -7.82 18.62 5.25
C VAL A 129 -7.68 19.73 6.29
N ALA A 130 -8.70 20.59 6.35
CA ALA A 130 -8.76 21.66 7.33
C ALA A 130 -8.83 21.11 8.77
N PRO A 131 -8.42 21.90 9.79
CA PRO A 131 -8.55 21.50 11.20
C PRO A 131 -9.97 21.06 11.59
N SER A 132 -11.02 21.68 11.04
CA SER A 132 -12.42 21.30 11.29
C SER A 132 -12.76 19.90 10.77
N VAL A 133 -12.20 19.51 9.64
CA VAL A 133 -12.38 18.17 9.06
C VAL A 133 -11.59 17.13 9.86
N ARG A 134 -10.38 17.46 10.34
CA ARG A 134 -9.66 16.61 11.30
C ARG A 134 -10.48 16.37 12.58
N LEU A 135 -11.14 17.40 13.10
CA LEU A 135 -12.02 17.27 14.24
C LEU A 135 -13.23 16.35 13.94
N ALA A 136 -13.80 16.42 12.74
CA ALA A 136 -14.86 15.50 12.32
C ALA A 136 -14.35 14.04 12.27
N ILE A 137 -13.16 13.81 11.71
CA ILE A 137 -12.50 12.49 11.72
C ILE A 137 -12.32 11.99 13.17
N GLN A 138 -11.82 12.83 14.08
CA GLN A 138 -11.67 12.47 15.49
C GLN A 138 -13.01 12.05 16.12
N ARG A 139 -14.12 12.76 15.82
CA ARG A 139 -15.45 12.43 16.31
C ARG A 139 -15.96 11.10 15.76
N ILE A 140 -15.75 10.83 14.47
CA ILE A 140 -16.07 9.53 13.84
C ILE A 140 -15.30 8.42 14.55
N LEU A 141 -13.98 8.58 14.69
CA LEU A 141 -13.11 7.60 15.34
C LEU A 141 -13.50 7.36 16.81
N ALA A 142 -13.82 8.42 17.55
CA ALA A 142 -14.22 8.37 18.94
C ALA A 142 -15.46 7.50 19.17
N ARG A 143 -16.38 7.55 18.20
CA ARG A 143 -17.70 6.93 18.24
C ARG A 143 -17.67 5.49 17.72
N HIS A 144 -17.07 5.27 16.56
CA HIS A 144 -17.27 4.05 15.80
C HIS A 144 -16.14 3.03 15.97
N VAL A 145 -14.97 3.40 16.50
CA VAL A 145 -13.92 2.38 16.74
C VAL A 145 -14.30 1.52 17.94
N ARG A 146 -14.41 0.20 17.75
CA ARG A 146 -14.67 -0.75 18.84
C ARG A 146 -13.51 -0.81 19.84
N PRO A 147 -13.75 -1.21 21.10
CA PRO A 147 -12.66 -1.59 22.00
C PRO A 147 -11.78 -2.68 21.36
N GLY A 148 -10.46 -2.49 21.39
CA GLY A 148 -9.49 -3.32 20.68
C GLY A 148 -9.33 -3.00 19.19
N GLY A 149 -10.16 -2.11 18.63
CA GLY A 149 -10.10 -1.71 17.23
C GLY A 149 -8.83 -0.93 16.89
N LEU A 150 -8.26 -1.22 15.72
CA LEU A 150 -7.04 -0.64 15.18
C LEU A 150 -7.36 0.55 14.27
N VAL A 151 -6.58 1.61 14.35
CA VAL A 151 -6.66 2.77 13.46
C VAL A 151 -5.29 2.99 12.84
N PHE A 152 -5.24 3.02 11.52
CA PHE A 152 -4.06 3.35 10.74
C PHE A 152 -4.23 4.72 10.10
N ILE A 153 -3.27 5.62 10.32
CA ILE A 153 -3.30 6.98 9.79
C ILE A 153 -1.95 7.39 9.21
N THR A 154 -1.98 8.06 8.06
CA THR A 154 -0.77 8.64 7.45
C THR A 154 -0.84 10.16 7.39
N TYR A 155 0.28 10.82 7.63
CA TYR A 155 0.40 12.27 7.54
C TYR A 155 1.85 12.70 7.30
N ASN A 156 2.02 13.81 6.59
CA ASN A 156 3.31 14.47 6.40
C ASN A 156 3.79 15.01 7.76
N VAL A 157 5.04 14.76 8.12
CA VAL A 157 5.52 14.97 9.49
C VAL A 157 6.58 16.05 9.59
N LEU A 158 6.48 16.89 10.62
CA LEU A 158 7.54 17.83 11.01
C LEU A 158 8.52 17.17 12.01
N PRO A 159 9.82 17.51 11.94
CA PRO A 159 10.41 18.57 11.10
C PRO A 159 10.74 18.16 9.65
N GLY A 160 10.75 16.86 9.30
CA GLY A 160 11.29 16.39 8.02
C GLY A 160 10.60 16.97 6.77
N SER A 161 9.30 17.22 6.82
CA SER A 161 8.55 17.84 5.71
C SER A 161 8.60 19.37 5.68
N ALA A 162 9.40 20.05 6.50
CA ALA A 162 9.41 21.52 6.56
C ALA A 162 9.69 22.16 5.19
N SER A 163 10.65 21.62 4.45
CA SER A 163 11.01 22.11 3.10
C SER A 163 9.89 21.85 2.08
N MET A 164 9.14 20.75 2.24
CA MET A 164 7.95 20.49 1.43
C MET A 164 6.86 21.51 1.69
N SER A 165 6.65 21.94 2.94
CA SER A 165 5.70 23.01 3.28
C SER A 165 6.03 24.32 2.54
N VAL A 166 7.33 24.66 2.47
CA VAL A 166 7.81 25.85 1.76
C VAL A 166 7.52 25.73 0.26
N LEU A 167 7.90 24.60 -0.34
CA LEU A 167 7.70 24.34 -1.77
C LEU A 167 6.20 24.32 -2.12
N GLN A 168 5.38 23.62 -1.35
CA GLN A 168 3.94 23.51 -1.57
C GLN A 168 3.27 24.88 -1.53
N ARG A 169 3.59 25.72 -0.53
CA ARG A 169 3.01 27.06 -0.44
C ARG A 169 3.40 27.92 -1.65
N ALA A 170 4.65 27.84 -2.10
CA ALA A 170 5.12 28.58 -3.26
C ALA A 170 4.41 28.13 -4.54
N LEU A 171 4.25 26.81 -4.76
CA LEU A 171 3.51 26.24 -5.89
C LEU A 171 2.04 26.65 -5.87
N TYR A 172 1.37 26.50 -4.72
CA TYR A 172 -0.05 26.84 -4.56
C TYR A 172 -0.35 28.32 -4.90
N GLU A 173 0.40 29.24 -4.29
CA GLU A 173 0.21 30.68 -4.53
C GLU A 173 0.50 31.04 -5.99
N THR A 174 1.56 30.46 -6.56
CA THR A 174 1.92 30.72 -7.95
C THR A 174 0.88 30.17 -8.92
N ALA A 175 0.34 28.96 -8.66
CA ALA A 175 -0.73 28.36 -9.45
C ALA A 175 -2.04 29.15 -9.35
N SER A 176 -2.26 29.89 -8.25
CA SER A 176 -3.43 30.77 -8.08
C SER A 176 -3.42 31.99 -9.01
N LEU A 177 -2.26 32.34 -9.58
CA LEU A 177 -2.10 33.46 -10.51
C LEU A 177 -2.56 33.14 -11.93
N SER A 178 -2.81 31.87 -12.21
CA SER A 178 -3.17 31.37 -13.54
C SER A 178 -4.61 30.88 -13.56
N VAL A 179 -5.25 30.97 -14.73
CA VAL A 179 -6.62 30.50 -14.97
C VAL A 179 -6.57 29.24 -15.81
N GLY A 180 -7.38 28.24 -15.47
CA GLY A 180 -7.44 26.96 -16.19
C GLY A 180 -7.64 25.79 -15.24
N ARG A 181 -7.56 24.58 -15.78
CA ARG A 181 -7.51 23.33 -14.98
C ARG A 181 -6.27 23.29 -14.10
N SER A 182 -6.35 22.56 -12.99
CA SER A 182 -5.31 22.52 -11.95
C SER A 182 -3.95 22.04 -12.46
N ASP A 183 -3.89 21.12 -13.44
CA ASP A 183 -2.66 20.59 -14.05
C ASP A 183 -1.92 21.66 -14.85
N HIS A 184 -2.63 22.41 -15.70
CA HIS A 184 -2.05 23.51 -16.46
C HIS A 184 -1.55 24.63 -15.56
N ARG A 185 -2.35 25.01 -14.55
CA ARG A 185 -1.97 26.03 -13.57
C ARG A 185 -0.72 25.62 -12.79
N LEU A 186 -0.64 24.33 -12.40
CA LEU A 186 0.53 23.80 -11.74
C LEU A 186 1.75 23.76 -12.67
N GLY A 187 1.61 23.38 -13.94
CA GLY A 187 2.72 23.38 -14.89
C GLY A 187 3.38 24.75 -15.03
N GLU A 188 2.58 25.81 -15.13
CA GLU A 188 3.08 27.19 -15.13
C GLU A 188 3.75 27.55 -13.79
N ALA A 189 3.18 27.12 -12.67
CA ALA A 189 3.77 27.32 -11.36
C ALA A 189 5.13 26.62 -11.22
N ILE A 190 5.23 25.36 -11.63
CA ILE A 190 6.48 24.59 -11.65
C ILE A 190 7.55 25.31 -12.46
N THR A 191 7.20 25.80 -13.65
CA THR A 191 8.15 26.55 -14.49
C THR A 191 8.67 27.79 -13.78
N ARG A 192 7.79 28.56 -13.13
CA ARG A 192 8.18 29.75 -12.36
C ARG A 192 9.03 29.40 -11.15
N ILE A 193 8.69 28.34 -10.41
CA ILE A 193 9.46 27.88 -9.24
C ILE A 193 10.84 27.35 -9.67
N LYS A 194 10.94 26.61 -10.79
CA LYS A 194 12.24 26.21 -11.38
C LYS A 194 13.08 27.41 -11.79
N ALA A 195 12.46 28.46 -12.34
CA ALA A 195 13.17 29.71 -12.66
C ALA A 195 13.67 30.44 -11.39
N MET A 196 12.88 30.47 -10.31
CA MET A 196 13.32 31.02 -9.03
C MET A 196 14.46 30.20 -8.42
N HIS A 197 14.38 28.87 -8.47
CA HIS A 197 15.44 27.96 -8.03
C HIS A 197 16.74 28.23 -8.82
N ALA A 198 16.67 28.33 -10.14
CA ALA A 198 17.82 28.67 -11.01
C ALA A 198 18.37 30.08 -10.79
N ALA A 199 17.60 30.98 -10.17
CA ALA A 199 18.01 32.32 -9.77
C ALA A 199 18.53 32.39 -8.32
N ASP A 200 18.93 31.25 -7.74
CA ASP A 200 19.47 31.13 -6.39
C ASP A 200 18.52 31.64 -5.29
N ALA A 201 17.21 31.44 -5.44
CA ALA A 201 16.24 31.79 -4.40
C ALA A 201 16.54 31.01 -3.10
N ALA A 202 16.98 31.71 -2.05
CA ALA A 202 17.65 31.13 -0.88
C ALA A 202 16.93 29.98 -0.14
N HIS A 203 15.61 29.88 -0.21
CA HIS A 203 14.84 28.80 0.42
C HIS A 203 14.35 27.72 -0.56
N LEU A 204 14.60 27.91 -1.86
CA LEU A 204 14.34 26.93 -2.92
C LEU A 204 15.64 26.33 -3.47
N ALA A 205 16.75 27.08 -3.42
CA ALA A 205 18.09 26.65 -3.81
C ALA A 205 18.88 26.17 -2.57
N GLY A 206 19.68 25.11 -2.73
CA GLY A 206 20.55 24.58 -1.67
C GLY A 206 19.86 23.63 -0.68
N ASN A 207 18.62 23.22 -0.97
CA ASN A 207 17.90 22.20 -0.22
C ASN A 207 17.76 20.95 -1.08
N LYS A 208 18.49 19.88 -0.71
CA LYS A 208 18.52 18.62 -1.46
C LYS A 208 17.15 17.98 -1.66
N LEU A 209 16.24 18.12 -0.70
CA LEU A 209 14.88 17.60 -0.83
C LEU A 209 14.11 18.38 -1.89
N ILE A 210 14.19 19.70 -1.90
CA ILE A 210 13.53 20.53 -2.92
C ILE A 210 14.12 20.26 -4.30
N GLU A 211 15.45 20.16 -4.42
CA GLU A 211 16.14 19.80 -5.67
C GLU A 211 15.61 18.47 -6.22
N SER A 212 15.64 17.42 -5.38
CA SER A 212 15.14 16.09 -5.76
C SER A 212 13.65 16.11 -6.15
N LEU A 213 12.83 16.91 -5.47
CA LEU A 213 11.41 17.03 -5.81
C LEU A 213 11.21 17.73 -7.16
N LEU A 214 11.90 18.84 -7.42
CA LEU A 214 11.80 19.59 -8.68
C LEU A 214 12.28 18.76 -9.88
N ASP A 215 13.32 17.95 -9.70
CA ASP A 215 13.79 17.02 -10.72
C ASP A 215 12.71 15.96 -11.02
N SER A 216 12.08 15.41 -9.98
CA SER A 216 11.04 14.39 -10.13
C SER A 216 9.77 14.90 -10.84
N PHE A 217 9.53 16.21 -10.86
CA PHE A 217 8.31 16.78 -11.45
C PHE A 217 8.25 16.66 -12.97
N ASP A 218 9.39 16.50 -13.65
CA ASP A 218 9.40 16.36 -15.12
C ASP A 218 8.91 14.98 -15.58
N GLU A 219 9.04 13.97 -14.72
CA GLU A 219 8.63 12.59 -15.00
C GLU A 219 7.29 12.22 -14.35
N ALA A 220 6.86 12.98 -13.35
CA ALA A 220 5.64 12.71 -12.61
C ALA A 220 4.38 13.10 -13.40
N ASP A 221 3.31 12.35 -13.15
CA ASP A 221 2.00 12.64 -13.72
C ASP A 221 1.46 13.99 -13.21
N PRO A 222 1.03 14.90 -14.11
CA PRO A 222 0.53 16.22 -13.74
C PRO A 222 -0.67 16.20 -12.80
N ALA A 223 -1.57 15.21 -12.91
CA ALA A 223 -2.72 15.09 -12.03
C ALA A 223 -2.30 14.70 -10.61
N TYR A 224 -1.37 13.76 -10.46
CA TYR A 224 -0.79 13.43 -9.16
C TYR A 224 -0.16 14.65 -8.50
N LEU A 225 0.66 15.40 -9.24
CA LEU A 225 1.30 16.60 -8.70
C LEU A 225 0.28 17.68 -8.32
N ALA A 226 -0.82 17.84 -9.08
CA ALA A 226 -1.88 18.78 -8.75
C ALA A 226 -2.54 18.41 -7.41
N HIS A 227 -2.91 17.15 -7.24
CA HIS A 227 -3.44 16.63 -5.97
C HIS A 227 -2.45 16.74 -4.82
N GLU A 228 -1.15 16.69 -5.06
CA GLU A 228 -0.13 16.82 -4.02
C GLU A 228 0.23 18.29 -3.69
N TYR A 229 0.18 19.23 -4.63
CA TYR A 229 0.74 20.56 -4.37
C TYR A 229 -0.26 21.71 -4.46
N THR A 230 -1.47 21.48 -4.97
CA THR A 230 -2.44 22.56 -5.21
C THR A 230 -3.67 22.55 -4.30
N ASN A 231 -3.71 21.67 -3.31
CA ASN A 231 -4.72 21.72 -2.25
C ASN A 231 -4.55 22.98 -1.37
N THR A 232 -5.65 23.66 -1.09
CA THR A 232 -5.68 24.85 -0.21
C THR A 232 -5.27 24.49 1.22
N ASN A 233 -5.69 23.31 1.68
CA ASN A 233 -5.32 22.79 2.99
C ASN A 233 -4.19 21.78 2.82
N TRP A 234 -3.01 22.17 3.30
CA TRP A 234 -1.84 21.32 3.35
C TRP A 234 -1.10 21.60 4.66
N SER A 235 -0.83 20.58 5.45
CA SER A 235 -0.13 20.73 6.73
C SER A 235 0.75 19.52 7.02
N ALA A 236 2.05 19.78 7.13
CA ALA A 236 2.93 18.89 7.88
C ALA A 236 2.68 19.07 9.38
N LEU A 237 2.61 17.99 10.13
CA LEU A 237 2.18 17.96 11.53
C LEU A 237 3.26 17.35 12.42
N TYR A 238 3.35 17.76 13.68
CA TYR A 238 4.16 17.03 14.66
C TYR A 238 3.41 15.80 15.16
N HIS A 239 4.14 14.70 15.43
CA HIS A 239 3.54 13.50 15.99
C HIS A 239 2.77 13.78 17.30
N ALA A 240 3.29 14.61 18.20
CA ALA A 240 2.61 14.94 19.46
C ALA A 240 1.23 15.58 19.27
N ASP A 241 1.02 16.33 18.18
CA ASP A 241 -0.28 16.96 17.90
C ASP A 241 -1.27 15.93 17.38
N VAL A 242 -0.84 15.07 16.44
CA VAL A 242 -1.69 13.97 15.94
C VAL A 242 -1.99 12.97 17.05
N ALA A 243 -1.02 12.64 17.91
CA ALA A 243 -1.24 11.78 19.06
C ALA A 243 -2.26 12.37 20.04
N ARG A 244 -2.25 13.69 20.26
CA ARG A 244 -3.24 14.37 21.12
C ARG A 244 -4.63 14.36 20.50
N ASP A 245 -4.73 14.55 19.19
CA ASP A 245 -5.97 14.43 18.44
C ASP A 245 -6.57 13.02 18.58
N MET A 246 -5.74 11.98 18.41
CA MET A 246 -6.19 10.59 18.58
C MET A 246 -6.54 10.26 20.04
N GLU A 247 -5.84 10.82 21.01
CA GLU A 247 -6.15 10.67 22.43
C GLU A 247 -7.54 11.24 22.78
N GLN A 248 -7.94 12.36 22.16
CA GLN A 248 -9.32 12.89 22.30
C GLN A 248 -10.38 11.90 21.80
N ALA A 249 -10.03 11.07 20.81
CA ALA A 249 -10.85 9.97 20.34
C ALA A 249 -10.71 8.68 21.18
N ARG A 250 -10.00 8.72 22.32
CA ARG A 250 -9.68 7.58 23.20
C ARG A 250 -8.84 6.49 22.51
N LEU A 251 -8.01 6.91 21.57
CA LEU A 251 -7.06 6.05 20.87
C LEU A 251 -5.66 6.29 21.41
N THR A 252 -4.90 5.21 21.58
CA THR A 252 -3.53 5.25 22.08
C THR A 252 -2.57 4.87 20.96
N TYR A 253 -1.53 5.67 20.73
CA TYR A 253 -0.46 5.33 19.79
C TYR A 253 0.26 4.06 20.24
N ILE A 254 0.41 3.10 19.33
CA ILE A 254 1.04 1.81 19.63
C ILE A 254 2.35 1.57 18.85
N GLY A 255 2.56 2.24 17.72
CA GLY A 255 3.74 2.03 16.88
C GLY A 255 3.53 2.46 15.44
N SER A 256 4.44 2.04 14.56
CA SER A 256 4.40 2.34 13.13
C SER A 256 3.92 1.14 12.32
N ALA A 257 3.18 1.41 11.25
CA ALA A 257 2.85 0.41 10.25
C ALA A 257 4.06 0.00 9.40
N THR A 258 5.14 0.80 9.39
CA THR A 258 6.44 0.41 8.82
C THR A 258 7.13 -0.56 9.78
N PRO A 259 7.33 -1.84 9.43
CA PRO A 259 7.71 -2.88 10.40
C PRO A 259 8.99 -2.56 11.20
N TYR A 260 10.08 -2.18 10.53
CA TYR A 260 11.37 -1.90 11.20
C TYR A 260 11.31 -0.69 12.14
N GLU A 261 10.36 0.23 11.96
CA GLU A 261 10.27 1.45 12.78
C GLU A 261 9.78 1.17 14.21
N ASN A 262 9.36 -0.06 14.49
CA ASN A 262 8.99 -0.49 15.84
C ASN A 262 10.22 -0.91 16.68
N PHE A 263 11.42 -0.86 16.12
CA PHE A 263 12.67 -1.27 16.76
C PHE A 263 13.62 -0.08 16.90
N PRO A 264 13.76 0.53 18.10
CA PRO A 264 14.58 1.73 18.29
C PRO A 264 16.03 1.61 17.84
N ALA A 265 16.62 0.41 17.94
CA ALA A 265 17.98 0.12 17.49
C ALA A 265 18.15 0.21 15.96
N LEU A 266 17.07 0.04 15.19
CA LEU A 266 17.06 0.18 13.73
C LEU A 266 16.84 1.63 13.28
N LEU A 267 16.36 2.47 14.19
CA LEU A 267 16.10 3.87 13.91
C LEU A 267 17.28 4.76 14.26
N LEU A 268 17.90 4.52 15.41
CA LEU A 268 18.84 5.44 16.03
C LEU A 268 20.07 4.74 16.59
N GLN A 269 21.16 5.51 16.69
CA GLN A 269 22.38 5.09 17.36
C GLN A 269 22.16 4.92 18.88
N PRO A 270 22.93 4.07 19.59
CA PRO A 270 22.74 3.79 21.01
C PRO A 270 22.64 5.05 21.89
N GLN A 271 23.56 6.00 21.70
CA GLN A 271 23.57 7.26 22.48
C GLN A 271 22.30 8.10 22.28
N GLN A 272 21.76 8.12 21.05
CA GLN A 272 20.52 8.85 20.74
C GLN A 272 19.32 8.19 21.41
N ASN A 273 19.27 6.84 21.39
CA ASN A 273 18.25 6.07 22.10
C ASN A 273 18.30 6.29 23.62
N GLU A 274 19.50 6.31 24.22
CA GLU A 274 19.68 6.63 25.65
C GLU A 274 19.09 8.00 26.01
N THR A 275 19.42 9.04 25.24
CA THR A 275 18.86 10.39 25.45
C THR A 275 17.34 10.41 25.34
N LEU A 276 16.76 9.70 24.38
CA LEU A 276 15.30 9.66 24.24
C LEU A 276 14.61 8.85 25.36
N ASN A 277 15.27 7.83 25.92
CA ASN A 277 14.71 7.00 26.98
C ASN A 277 14.48 7.77 28.29
N GLU A 278 15.20 8.88 28.51
CA GLU A 278 15.00 9.78 29.66
C GLU A 278 13.67 10.55 29.60
N ILE A 279 13.05 10.68 28.41
CA ILE A 279 11.81 11.44 28.23
C ILE A 279 10.62 10.54 28.62
N PRO A 280 9.85 10.85 29.69
CA PRO A 280 8.82 9.92 30.19
C PRO A 280 7.53 9.91 29.35
N VAL A 281 7.22 11.02 28.67
CA VAL A 281 5.99 11.15 27.87
C VAL A 281 6.23 10.58 26.48
N SER A 282 5.52 9.51 26.12
CA SER A 282 5.73 8.77 24.85
C SER A 282 5.53 9.64 23.62
N SER A 283 4.48 10.45 23.54
CA SER A 283 4.20 11.33 22.40
C SER A 283 5.30 12.39 22.19
N VAL A 284 5.88 12.91 23.28
CA VAL A 284 7.02 13.83 23.22
C VAL A 284 8.28 13.09 22.78
N ARG A 285 8.53 11.89 23.32
CA ARG A 285 9.66 11.04 22.92
C ARG A 285 9.63 10.70 21.43
N GLU A 286 8.47 10.31 20.92
CA GLU A 286 8.26 9.99 19.50
C GLU A 286 8.45 11.22 18.60
N THR A 287 7.98 12.39 19.05
CA THR A 287 8.19 13.65 18.31
C THR A 287 9.67 14.03 18.26
N LEU A 288 10.37 13.91 19.39
CA LEU A 288 11.81 14.18 19.44
C LEU A 288 12.63 13.11 18.72
N ARG A 289 12.12 11.89 18.56
CA ARG A 289 12.73 10.89 17.69
C ARG A 289 12.81 11.36 16.24
N ASP A 290 11.75 12.01 15.74
CA ASP A 290 11.71 12.52 14.36
C ASP A 290 12.79 13.59 14.09
N TYR A 291 13.39 14.22 15.12
CA TYR A 291 14.51 15.14 14.94
C TYR A 291 15.82 14.46 14.58
N PHE A 292 15.95 13.16 14.87
CA PHE A 292 17.11 12.37 14.52
C PHE A 292 16.96 11.64 13.17
N MET A 293 15.84 11.84 12.48
CA MET A 293 15.47 11.10 11.28
C MET A 293 15.03 12.02 10.15
N GLU A 294 15.41 11.71 8.91
CA GLU A 294 14.91 12.42 7.72
C GLU A 294 13.53 11.90 7.28
N ARG A 295 12.60 11.77 8.24
CA ARG A 295 11.27 11.23 8.01
C ARG A 295 10.33 12.34 7.53
N ILE A 296 9.75 12.16 6.34
CA ILE A 296 8.76 13.10 5.76
C ILE A 296 7.31 12.61 5.86
N LEU A 297 7.09 11.33 6.16
CA LEU A 297 5.75 10.75 6.27
C LEU A 297 5.72 9.79 7.45
N ARG A 298 4.70 9.92 8.31
CA ARG A 298 4.40 8.92 9.34
C ARG A 298 3.26 8.02 8.90
N LYS A 299 3.30 6.79 9.41
CA LYS A 299 2.35 5.70 9.18
C LYS A 299 2.00 5.13 10.54
N ASP A 300 1.24 5.89 11.30
CA ASP A 300 1.05 5.63 12.73
C ASP A 300 -0.13 4.68 12.96
N LEU A 301 0.02 3.79 13.94
CA LEU A 301 -0.99 2.85 14.40
C LEU A 301 -1.48 3.27 15.78
N TYR A 302 -2.81 3.27 15.95
CA TYR A 302 -3.48 3.59 17.21
C TYR A 302 -4.51 2.52 17.55
N VAL A 303 -4.75 2.28 18.83
CA VAL A 303 -5.73 1.28 19.29
C VAL A 303 -6.61 1.85 20.38
N ARG A 304 -7.89 1.47 20.38
CA ARG A 304 -8.79 1.75 21.51
C ARG A 304 -8.56 0.73 22.62
N GLY A 305 -8.03 1.17 23.76
CA GLY A 305 -7.77 0.28 24.90
C GLY A 305 -6.73 -0.81 24.58
N PRO A 306 -5.49 -0.42 24.24
CA PRO A 306 -4.46 -1.36 23.81
C PRO A 306 -4.14 -2.41 24.88
N ARG A 307 -3.93 -3.65 24.43
CA ARG A 307 -3.44 -4.76 25.25
C ARG A 307 -2.01 -5.10 24.85
N ARG A 308 -1.08 -5.06 25.81
CA ARG A 308 0.31 -5.47 25.56
C ARG A 308 0.44 -6.99 25.63
N LEU A 309 1.17 -7.55 24.68
CA LEU A 309 1.59 -8.94 24.71
C LEU A 309 2.84 -9.07 25.59
N THR A 310 2.91 -10.15 26.36
CA THR A 310 4.21 -10.59 26.91
C THR A 310 5.07 -11.10 25.76
N GLU A 311 6.40 -11.11 25.92
CA GLU A 311 7.31 -11.61 24.87
C GLU A 311 6.93 -13.02 24.43
N ARG A 312 6.65 -13.92 25.39
CA ARG A 312 6.24 -15.29 25.11
C ARG A 312 4.89 -15.37 24.38
N ALA A 313 3.92 -14.51 24.71
CA ALA A 313 2.64 -14.49 24.03
C ALA A 313 2.79 -13.96 22.59
N ARG A 314 3.56 -12.88 22.42
CA ARG A 314 3.88 -12.30 21.11
C ARG A 314 4.57 -13.32 20.21
N ASP A 315 5.60 -13.97 20.70
CA ASP A 315 6.36 -14.97 19.93
C ASP A 315 5.44 -16.13 19.48
N ARG A 316 4.57 -16.62 20.37
CA ARG A 316 3.60 -17.67 20.02
C ARG A 316 2.63 -17.21 18.92
N THR A 317 2.04 -16.03 19.05
CA THR A 317 1.07 -15.53 18.07
C THR A 317 1.76 -15.20 16.74
N LEU A 318 3.02 -14.73 16.77
CA LEU A 318 3.81 -14.53 15.55
C LEU A 318 4.14 -15.86 14.88
N ASP A 319 4.48 -16.91 15.63
CA ASP A 319 4.79 -18.24 15.08
C ASP A 319 3.61 -18.82 14.25
N GLU A 320 2.38 -18.45 14.59
CA GLU A 320 1.15 -18.84 13.89
C GLU A 320 0.87 -17.98 12.64
N CYS A 321 1.52 -16.82 12.47
CA CYS A 321 1.32 -15.97 11.30
C CYS A 321 1.90 -16.63 10.05
N LEU A 322 1.05 -16.77 9.03
CA LEU A 322 1.46 -17.24 7.72
C LEU A 322 2.16 -16.11 6.95
N LEU A 323 3.28 -16.46 6.32
CA LEU A 323 4.03 -15.61 5.43
C LEU A 323 4.08 -16.27 4.05
N ALA A 324 3.99 -15.46 3.00
CA ALA A 324 4.19 -15.87 1.61
C ALA A 324 5.44 -15.20 1.05
N ALA A 325 6.01 -15.76 -0.01
CA ALA A 325 7.15 -15.15 -0.70
C ALA A 325 6.77 -13.79 -1.27
N GLY A 326 7.59 -12.76 -1.01
CA GLY A 326 7.40 -11.42 -1.57
C GLY A 326 8.16 -11.17 -2.88
N ILE A 327 9.22 -11.95 -3.13
CA ILE A 327 10.15 -11.76 -4.25
C ILE A 327 10.84 -13.09 -4.61
N ASN A 328 11.30 -13.19 -5.86
CA ASN A 328 12.19 -14.27 -6.28
C ASN A 328 13.52 -14.18 -5.51
N PRO A 329 14.00 -15.27 -4.89
CA PRO A 329 15.27 -15.28 -4.15
C PRO A 329 16.49 -14.81 -4.94
N GLU A 330 16.49 -14.97 -6.26
CA GLU A 330 17.60 -14.52 -7.14
C GLU A 330 17.56 -13.00 -7.40
N ASP A 331 16.37 -12.39 -7.34
CA ASP A 331 16.17 -10.95 -7.54
C ASP A 331 16.32 -10.14 -6.23
N ALA A 332 16.28 -10.83 -5.09
CA ALA A 332 16.39 -10.21 -3.78
C ALA A 332 17.78 -9.62 -3.53
N THR A 333 17.81 -8.36 -3.07
CA THR A 333 19.07 -7.67 -2.73
C THR A 333 19.65 -8.08 -1.38
N TYR A 334 18.85 -8.76 -0.55
CA TYR A 334 19.18 -9.15 0.83
C TYR A 334 19.77 -8.01 1.65
N ARG A 335 19.15 -6.84 1.54
CA ARG A 335 19.61 -5.62 2.18
C ARG A 335 18.42 -4.74 2.53
N VAL A 336 18.43 -4.23 3.75
CA VAL A 336 17.42 -3.28 4.23
C VAL A 336 18.12 -1.99 4.61
N THR A 337 17.66 -0.88 4.05
CA THR A 337 18.07 0.45 4.49
C THR A 337 17.12 0.92 5.56
N VAL A 338 17.65 1.20 6.75
CA VAL A 338 16.93 1.79 7.88
C VAL A 338 17.58 3.12 8.27
N PRO A 339 16.92 3.95 9.08
CA PRO A 339 17.46 5.25 9.48
C PRO A 339 18.80 5.16 10.24
N ALA A 340 19.03 4.10 11.03
CA ALA A 340 20.31 3.89 11.71
C ALA A 340 21.45 3.46 10.77
N GLY A 341 21.14 3.05 9.53
CA GLY A 341 22.12 2.61 8.56
C GLY A 341 21.63 1.47 7.67
N ARG A 342 22.57 0.74 7.09
CA ARG A 342 22.30 -0.34 6.15
C ARG A 342 22.52 -1.68 6.82
N ILE A 343 21.57 -2.59 6.67
CA ILE A 343 21.63 -3.95 7.22
C ILE A 343 21.72 -4.90 6.04
N ASP A 344 22.83 -5.65 5.95
CA ASP A 344 22.94 -6.77 5.02
C ASP A 344 22.32 -8.00 5.71
N LEU A 345 21.35 -8.63 5.05
CA LEU A 345 20.61 -9.77 5.57
C LEU A 345 21.43 -11.05 5.36
N GLU A 346 21.76 -11.72 6.45
CA GLU A 346 22.63 -12.89 6.46
C GLU A 346 21.99 -14.14 5.80
N ALA A 347 22.78 -15.20 5.64
CA ALA A 347 22.38 -16.44 4.97
C ALA A 347 21.00 -17.02 5.41
N PRO A 348 20.60 -16.99 6.70
CA PRO A 348 19.27 -17.44 7.12
C PRO A 348 18.10 -16.73 6.43
N PHE A 349 18.23 -15.44 6.08
CA PHE A 349 17.17 -14.71 5.37
C PHE A 349 17.03 -15.18 3.92
N ARG A 350 18.15 -15.52 3.26
CA ARG A 350 18.14 -16.14 1.94
C ARG A 350 17.47 -17.51 1.97
N GLU A 351 17.89 -18.36 2.91
CA GLU A 351 17.28 -19.69 3.05
C GLU A 351 15.78 -19.59 3.35
N ALA A 352 15.35 -18.64 4.19
CA ALA A 352 13.93 -18.39 4.44
C ALA A 352 13.18 -17.91 3.18
N CYS A 353 13.77 -17.03 2.38
CA CYS A 353 13.20 -16.57 1.11
C CYS A 353 13.06 -17.72 0.10
N GLU A 354 14.11 -18.53 -0.08
CA GLU A 354 14.11 -19.72 -0.94
C GLU A 354 13.07 -20.76 -0.49
N ARG A 355 12.93 -20.93 0.82
CA ARG A 355 11.95 -21.84 1.40
C ARG A 355 10.52 -21.36 1.14
N LEU A 356 10.23 -20.08 1.39
CA LEU A 356 8.93 -19.47 1.06
C LEU A 356 8.64 -19.55 -0.44
N TRP A 357 9.64 -19.36 -1.29
CA TRP A 357 9.49 -19.45 -2.74
C TRP A 357 9.07 -20.84 -3.20
N ARG A 358 9.62 -21.89 -2.57
CA ARG A 358 9.32 -23.30 -2.90
C ARG A 358 8.02 -23.79 -2.28
N GLU A 359 7.76 -23.42 -1.03
CA GLU A 359 6.63 -23.93 -0.24
C GLU A 359 5.41 -22.99 -0.29
N GLU A 360 5.50 -21.88 -1.04
CA GLU A 360 4.48 -20.85 -1.32
C GLU A 360 4.08 -20.02 -0.11
N ARG A 361 3.71 -20.68 0.99
CA ARG A 361 3.38 -20.05 2.28
C ARG A 361 3.82 -20.92 3.44
N LEU A 362 4.32 -20.31 4.50
CA LEU A 362 4.71 -21.00 5.73
C LEU A 362 4.35 -20.19 6.96
N PRO A 363 3.97 -20.83 8.08
CA PRO A 363 3.91 -20.16 9.36
C PRO A 363 5.32 -19.72 9.77
N LEU A 364 5.43 -18.55 10.40
CA LEU A 364 6.72 -18.04 10.88
C LEU A 364 7.44 -19.06 11.76
N GLY A 365 6.71 -19.80 12.60
CA GLY A 365 7.30 -20.82 13.47
C GLY A 365 8.10 -21.88 12.69
N ALA A 366 7.69 -22.21 11.47
CA ALA A 366 8.43 -23.13 10.61
C ALA A 366 9.74 -22.53 10.06
N LEU A 367 9.76 -21.22 9.81
CA LEU A 367 10.98 -20.50 9.42
C LEU A 367 11.92 -20.37 10.63
N MET A 368 11.37 -20.08 11.81
CA MET A 368 12.13 -19.99 13.05
C MET A 368 12.76 -21.32 13.45
N ALA A 369 12.06 -22.44 13.21
CA ALA A 369 12.56 -23.79 13.48
C ALA A 369 13.45 -24.37 12.36
N GLY A 370 13.57 -23.69 11.22
CA GLY A 370 14.41 -24.10 10.09
C GLY A 370 15.56 -23.12 9.88
N PRO A 371 15.48 -22.22 8.87
CA PRO A 371 16.54 -21.25 8.56
C PRO A 371 17.13 -20.51 9.77
N PHE A 372 16.30 -20.15 10.75
CA PHE A 372 16.74 -19.37 11.92
C PHE A 372 17.00 -20.19 13.19
N ALA A 373 16.91 -21.53 13.15
CA ALA A 373 16.93 -22.38 14.34
C ALA A 373 18.19 -22.24 15.21
N ASN A 374 19.33 -21.98 14.58
CA ASN A 374 20.64 -21.87 15.23
C ASN A 374 21.16 -20.42 15.27
N THR A 375 20.25 -19.45 15.24
CA THR A 375 20.59 -18.02 15.23
C THR A 375 20.15 -17.35 16.53
N GLU A 376 20.82 -16.28 16.93
CA GLU A 376 20.41 -15.43 18.06
C GLU A 376 19.32 -14.41 17.68
N GLN A 377 18.70 -14.58 16.50
CA GLN A 377 17.76 -13.62 15.93
C GLN A 377 16.47 -13.53 16.76
N ASN A 378 16.04 -12.31 17.03
CA ASN A 378 14.78 -12.04 17.70
C ASN A 378 13.61 -12.16 16.69
N ARG A 379 12.63 -13.02 16.98
CA ARG A 379 11.45 -13.28 16.12
C ARG A 379 10.81 -12.00 15.53
N PRO A 380 10.31 -11.05 16.36
CA PRO A 380 9.74 -9.81 15.84
C PRO A 380 10.66 -9.04 14.89
N GLU A 381 11.94 -8.89 15.24
CA GLU A 381 12.90 -8.14 14.42
C GLU A 381 13.17 -8.86 13.10
N THR A 382 13.31 -10.19 13.13
CA THR A 382 13.42 -11.03 11.93
C THR A 382 12.27 -10.82 10.97
N VAL A 383 11.03 -10.89 11.47
CA VAL A 383 9.83 -10.62 10.65
C VAL A 383 9.86 -9.21 10.10
N ALA A 384 10.19 -8.22 10.94
CA ALA A 384 10.25 -6.83 10.51
C ALA A 384 11.23 -6.63 9.35
N LEU A 385 12.42 -7.25 9.42
CA LEU A 385 13.43 -7.20 8.37
C LEU A 385 12.99 -7.95 7.11
N MET A 386 12.36 -9.14 7.23
CA MET A 386 11.83 -9.89 6.09
C MET A 386 10.77 -9.07 5.32
N LEU A 387 9.83 -8.46 6.04
CA LEU A 387 8.79 -7.59 5.47
C LEU A 387 9.41 -6.33 4.83
N SER A 388 10.37 -5.71 5.50
CA SER A 388 10.97 -4.45 5.05
C SER A 388 11.92 -4.62 3.86
N GLY A 389 12.54 -5.80 3.75
CA GLY A 389 13.34 -6.20 2.59
C GLY A 389 12.52 -6.74 1.42
N GLY A 390 11.18 -6.83 1.55
CA GLY A 390 10.31 -7.41 0.53
C GLY A 390 10.48 -8.93 0.34
N LEU A 391 11.17 -9.61 1.26
CA LEU A 391 11.41 -11.06 1.17
C LEU A 391 10.12 -11.86 1.43
N ALA A 392 9.26 -11.32 2.29
CA ALA A 392 8.00 -11.95 2.65
C ALA A 392 6.88 -10.92 2.78
N ILE A 393 5.65 -11.40 2.66
CA ILE A 393 4.43 -10.67 3.00
C ILE A 393 3.58 -11.52 3.94
N PRO A 394 2.74 -10.91 4.80
CA PRO A 394 1.72 -11.67 5.51
C PRO A 394 0.77 -12.33 4.51
N SER A 395 0.33 -13.53 4.84
CA SER A 395 -0.54 -14.34 4.00
C SER A 395 -1.80 -14.71 4.77
N LEU A 396 -2.94 -14.56 4.11
CA LEU A 396 -4.22 -15.12 4.53
C LEU A 396 -4.29 -16.58 4.11
N ASP A 397 -5.35 -17.24 4.57
CA ASP A 397 -5.66 -18.57 4.10
C ASP A 397 -5.99 -18.61 2.60
N ALA A 398 -5.99 -19.83 2.06
CA ALA A 398 -6.37 -20.04 0.68
C ALA A 398 -7.78 -19.46 0.42
N PRO A 399 -7.97 -18.69 -0.66
CA PRO A 399 -9.24 -18.02 -0.91
C PRO A 399 -10.37 -19.03 -1.11
N GLY A 400 -11.54 -18.75 -0.54
CA GLY A 400 -12.76 -19.49 -0.84
C GLY A 400 -13.30 -19.17 -2.24
N GLU A 401 -14.39 -19.85 -2.65
CA GLU A 401 -14.93 -19.69 -4.01
C GLU A 401 -15.47 -18.28 -4.28
N THR A 402 -16.06 -17.62 -3.28
CA THR A 402 -16.53 -16.22 -3.41
C THR A 402 -15.38 -15.29 -3.79
N THR A 403 -14.26 -15.39 -3.08
CA THR A 403 -13.05 -14.62 -3.36
C THR A 403 -12.45 -14.99 -4.71
N ARG A 404 -12.33 -16.29 -5.03
CA ARG A 404 -11.84 -16.75 -6.34
C ARG A 404 -12.68 -16.18 -7.50
N ALA A 405 -14.01 -16.17 -7.36
CA ALA A 405 -14.91 -15.62 -8.37
C ALA A 405 -14.70 -14.11 -8.56
N ALA A 406 -14.50 -13.34 -7.49
CA ALA A 406 -14.15 -11.92 -7.57
C ALA A 406 -12.78 -11.72 -8.26
N CYS A 407 -11.78 -12.54 -7.93
CA CYS A 407 -10.47 -12.49 -8.59
C CYS A 407 -10.55 -12.83 -10.09
N ARG A 408 -11.36 -13.81 -10.50
CA ARG A 408 -11.57 -14.13 -11.94
C ARG A 408 -12.14 -12.93 -12.69
N ARG A 409 -13.13 -12.24 -12.10
CA ARG A 409 -13.73 -11.03 -12.69
C ARG A 409 -12.74 -9.87 -12.76
N ALA A 410 -11.96 -9.64 -11.70
CA ALA A 410 -10.91 -8.63 -11.70
C ALA A 410 -9.83 -8.89 -12.75
N LEU A 411 -9.41 -10.15 -12.91
CA LEU A 411 -8.43 -10.54 -13.92
C LEU A 411 -8.98 -10.35 -15.34
N ALA A 412 -10.25 -10.64 -15.58
CA ALA A 412 -10.90 -10.36 -16.86
C ALA A 412 -10.91 -8.86 -17.19
N GLN A 413 -11.20 -7.99 -16.20
CA GLN A 413 -11.10 -6.53 -16.37
C GLN A 413 -9.66 -6.08 -16.66
N ALA A 414 -8.67 -6.67 -16.00
CA ALA A 414 -7.26 -6.39 -16.27
C ALA A 414 -6.87 -6.75 -17.70
N VAL A 415 -7.33 -7.90 -18.22
CA VAL A 415 -7.13 -8.32 -19.61
C VAL A 415 -7.85 -7.40 -20.59
N GLU A 416 -9.08 -6.97 -20.29
CA GLU A 416 -9.82 -6.01 -21.11
C GLU A 416 -9.09 -4.67 -21.20
N ALA A 417 -8.55 -4.17 -20.08
CA ALA A 417 -7.73 -2.96 -20.07
C ALA A 417 -6.46 -3.11 -20.95
N VAL A 418 -5.84 -4.29 -20.96
CA VAL A 418 -4.71 -4.59 -21.87
C VAL A 418 -5.19 -4.63 -23.32
N HIS A 419 -6.38 -5.17 -23.59
CA HIS A 419 -6.95 -5.18 -24.94
C HIS A 419 -7.25 -3.79 -25.48
N ASP A 420 -7.66 -2.87 -24.63
CA ASP A 420 -7.94 -1.49 -25.03
C ASP A 420 -6.69 -0.63 -25.10
N GLY A 421 -5.76 -0.84 -24.16
CA GLY A 421 -4.59 0.01 -23.96
C GLY A 421 -3.28 -0.51 -24.56
N GLY A 422 -3.20 -1.78 -24.98
CA GLY A 422 -1.97 -2.43 -25.47
C GLY A 422 -1.10 -3.04 -24.36
N LEU A 423 -0.02 -3.74 -24.72
CA LEU A 423 0.86 -4.46 -23.78
C LEU A 423 1.62 -3.57 -22.80
N GLN A 424 1.78 -2.28 -23.11
CA GLN A 424 2.35 -1.27 -22.21
C GLN A 424 1.44 -0.96 -21.02
N THR A 425 0.17 -1.34 -21.09
CA THR A 425 -0.78 -1.18 -19.99
C THR A 425 -0.27 -1.94 -18.76
N ARG A 426 -0.38 -1.30 -17.60
CA ARG A 426 -0.04 -1.89 -16.30
C ARG A 426 -1.32 -2.04 -15.48
N PRO A 427 -2.19 -3.01 -15.80
CA PRO A 427 -3.41 -3.21 -15.03
C PRO A 427 -3.08 -3.68 -13.62
N THR A 428 -4.02 -3.51 -12.70
CA THR A 428 -3.94 -4.12 -11.36
C THR A 428 -4.76 -5.40 -11.29
N VAL A 429 -4.28 -6.36 -10.50
CA VAL A 429 -4.94 -7.62 -10.23
C VAL A 429 -5.05 -7.84 -8.73
N LEU A 430 -6.12 -8.50 -8.29
CA LEU A 430 -6.34 -8.78 -6.87
C LEU A 430 -5.32 -9.80 -6.35
N VAL A 431 -4.80 -9.53 -5.15
CA VAL A 431 -3.94 -10.42 -4.36
C VAL A 431 -4.77 -10.95 -3.18
N PRO A 432 -5.52 -12.05 -3.37
CA PRO A 432 -6.51 -12.50 -2.39
C PRO A 432 -5.87 -12.94 -1.07
N ARG A 433 -4.63 -13.44 -1.10
CA ARG A 433 -3.91 -13.83 0.14
C ARG A 433 -3.37 -12.65 0.93
N LEU A 434 -3.55 -11.41 0.49
CA LEU A 434 -3.17 -10.23 1.27
C LEU A 434 -4.36 -9.29 1.51
N GLY A 435 -5.30 -9.23 0.57
CA GLY A 435 -6.41 -8.28 0.59
C GLY A 435 -6.03 -6.91 0.04
N CYS A 436 -5.20 -6.91 -1.01
CA CYS A 436 -4.84 -5.72 -1.79
C CYS A 436 -4.87 -6.05 -3.29
N GLU A 437 -4.51 -5.09 -4.12
CA GLU A 437 -4.23 -5.30 -5.55
C GLU A 437 -2.73 -5.13 -5.83
N GLN A 438 -2.23 -5.59 -6.97
CA GLN A 438 -0.85 -5.31 -7.42
C GLN A 438 -0.82 -5.05 -8.92
N PRO A 439 0.02 -4.10 -9.38
CA PRO A 439 0.22 -3.89 -10.81
C PRO A 439 0.95 -5.10 -11.43
N VAL A 440 0.53 -5.50 -12.62
CA VAL A 440 1.19 -6.52 -13.45
C VAL A 440 1.45 -5.96 -14.86
N GLY A 441 2.40 -6.54 -15.58
CA GLY A 441 2.59 -6.22 -16.99
C GLY A 441 1.44 -6.70 -17.87
N GLY A 442 1.23 -6.07 -19.04
CA GLY A 442 0.18 -6.49 -19.97
C GLY A 442 0.34 -7.95 -20.41
N LEU A 443 1.56 -8.37 -20.77
CA LEU A 443 1.82 -9.77 -21.11
C LEU A 443 1.64 -10.71 -19.91
N GLU A 444 2.05 -10.28 -18.72
CA GLU A 444 1.84 -11.03 -17.47
C GLU A 444 0.34 -11.26 -17.20
N ALA A 445 -0.50 -10.24 -17.40
CA ALA A 445 -1.95 -10.35 -17.23
C ALA A 445 -2.56 -11.36 -18.21
N LEU A 446 -2.15 -11.35 -19.48
CA LEU A 446 -2.62 -12.32 -20.48
C LEU A 446 -2.19 -13.75 -20.16
N VAL A 447 -0.94 -13.95 -19.74
CA VAL A 447 -0.44 -15.27 -19.32
C VAL A 447 -1.17 -15.73 -18.06
N LEU A 448 -1.34 -14.86 -17.07
CA LEU A 448 -2.05 -15.17 -15.84
C LEU A 448 -3.51 -15.57 -16.10
N ASP A 449 -4.22 -14.88 -16.99
CA ASP A 449 -5.59 -15.23 -17.40
C ASP A 449 -5.64 -16.59 -18.12
N ALA A 450 -4.70 -16.87 -19.02
CA ALA A 450 -4.62 -18.18 -19.66
C ALA A 450 -4.44 -19.31 -18.62
N LEU A 451 -3.52 -19.13 -17.67
CA LEU A 451 -3.30 -20.10 -16.59
C LEU A 451 -4.52 -20.23 -15.67
N ALA A 452 -5.19 -19.13 -15.34
CA ALA A 452 -6.40 -19.11 -14.53
C ALA A 452 -7.63 -19.73 -15.24
N ARG A 453 -7.55 -19.98 -16.55
CA ARG A 453 -8.52 -20.75 -17.34
C ARG A 453 -8.11 -22.21 -17.51
N GLY A 454 -7.09 -22.67 -16.77
CA GLY A 454 -6.62 -24.05 -16.79
C GLY A 454 -5.72 -24.39 -17.98
N ARG A 455 -5.15 -23.40 -18.68
CA ARG A 455 -4.15 -23.69 -19.72
C ARG A 455 -2.87 -24.26 -19.09
N PRO A 456 -2.23 -25.27 -19.73
CA PRO A 456 -0.98 -25.81 -19.22
C PRO A 456 0.13 -24.73 -19.18
N GLN A 457 1.02 -24.85 -18.19
CA GLN A 457 2.21 -24.02 -18.04
C GLN A 457 3.30 -24.43 -19.05
N ALA A 458 2.97 -24.38 -20.34
CA ALA A 458 3.84 -24.74 -21.45
C ALA A 458 3.88 -23.57 -22.44
N PRO A 459 5.02 -22.88 -22.60
CA PRO A 459 5.15 -21.75 -23.54
C PRO A 459 4.71 -22.11 -24.96
N GLU A 460 4.97 -23.35 -25.39
CA GLU A 460 4.61 -23.86 -26.72
C GLU A 460 3.08 -23.96 -26.93
N ILE A 461 2.30 -24.01 -25.84
CA ILE A 461 0.84 -23.99 -25.86
C ILE A 461 0.30 -22.56 -25.71
N LEU A 462 0.92 -21.77 -24.82
CA LEU A 462 0.47 -20.40 -24.52
C LEU A 462 0.73 -19.43 -25.68
N VAL A 463 1.90 -19.50 -26.31
CA VAL A 463 2.29 -18.56 -27.37
C VAL A 463 1.31 -18.56 -28.55
N PRO A 464 0.89 -19.70 -29.12
CA PRO A 464 -0.09 -19.70 -30.21
C PRO A 464 -1.43 -19.03 -29.86
N GLU A 465 -1.90 -19.19 -28.62
CA GLU A 465 -3.15 -18.57 -28.14
C GLU A 465 -2.99 -17.06 -27.99
N LEU A 466 -1.90 -16.63 -27.34
CA LEU A 466 -1.56 -15.21 -27.16
C LEU A 466 -1.23 -14.52 -28.49
N TRP A 467 -0.73 -15.24 -29.49
CA TRP A 467 -0.41 -14.68 -30.79
C TRP A 467 -1.65 -14.14 -31.53
N ALA A 468 -2.84 -14.66 -31.24
CA ALA A 468 -4.09 -14.11 -31.76
C ALA A 468 -4.26 -12.64 -31.35
N TYR A 469 -3.98 -12.32 -30.08
CA TYR A 469 -3.98 -10.95 -29.57
C TYR A 469 -2.95 -10.08 -30.30
N PHE A 470 -1.72 -10.56 -30.47
CA PHE A 470 -0.67 -9.80 -31.17
C PHE A 470 -1.08 -9.43 -32.60
N LYS A 471 -1.69 -10.36 -33.33
CA LYS A 471 -2.20 -10.10 -34.69
C LYS A 471 -3.36 -9.12 -34.70
N GLU A 472 -4.33 -9.30 -33.80
CA GLU A 472 -5.54 -8.47 -33.75
C GLU A 472 -5.19 -7.01 -33.42
N LYS A 473 -4.30 -6.81 -32.44
CA LYS A 473 -3.92 -5.47 -31.95
C LYS A 473 -2.73 -4.86 -32.69
N GLY A 474 -2.13 -5.59 -33.63
CA GLY A 474 -0.97 -5.13 -34.39
C GLY A 474 0.28 -4.95 -33.52
N GLU A 475 0.36 -5.68 -32.40
CA GLU A 475 1.50 -5.64 -31.49
C GLU A 475 2.75 -6.22 -32.15
N VAL A 476 3.91 -5.68 -31.79
CA VAL A 476 5.18 -6.01 -32.44
C VAL A 476 6.15 -6.62 -31.44
N VAL A 477 6.81 -7.70 -31.85
CA VAL A 477 7.92 -8.26 -31.06
C VAL A 477 9.18 -7.47 -31.38
N MET A 478 9.75 -6.84 -30.36
CA MET A 478 11.02 -6.15 -30.43
C MET A 478 12.11 -7.03 -29.82
N HIS A 479 13.21 -7.23 -30.54
CA HIS A 479 14.37 -7.94 -30.01
C HIS A 479 15.65 -7.16 -30.34
N LYS A 480 16.42 -6.82 -29.30
CA LYS A 480 17.66 -6.02 -29.42
C LYS A 480 17.48 -4.70 -30.17
N GLY A 481 16.32 -4.05 -29.99
CA GLY A 481 15.97 -2.79 -30.63
C GLY A 481 15.42 -2.91 -32.06
N GLU A 482 15.35 -4.12 -32.61
CA GLU A 482 14.83 -4.37 -33.95
C GLU A 482 13.42 -4.98 -33.91
N LYS A 483 12.56 -4.55 -34.84
CA LYS A 483 11.23 -5.14 -35.03
C LYS A 483 11.37 -6.46 -35.78
N ILE A 484 10.87 -7.53 -35.18
CA ILE A 484 10.82 -8.85 -35.81
C ILE A 484 9.52 -8.97 -36.61
N SER A 485 9.64 -9.33 -37.89
CA SER A 485 8.51 -9.47 -38.82
C SER A 485 8.18 -10.93 -39.16
N ASP A 486 9.16 -11.84 -39.02
CA ASP A 486 8.94 -13.26 -39.24
C ASP A 486 8.16 -13.89 -38.08
N THR A 487 7.03 -14.54 -38.39
CA THR A 487 6.13 -15.09 -37.37
C THR A 487 6.80 -16.23 -36.59
N ALA A 488 7.58 -17.09 -37.24
CA ALA A 488 8.23 -18.20 -36.55
C ALA A 488 9.30 -17.68 -35.57
N GLN A 489 10.05 -16.65 -35.96
CA GLN A 489 11.01 -15.97 -35.11
C GLN A 489 10.33 -15.25 -33.94
N CYS A 490 9.21 -14.56 -34.17
CA CYS A 490 8.40 -13.97 -33.10
C CYS A 490 7.93 -15.03 -32.09
N HIS A 491 7.42 -16.16 -32.56
CA HIS A 491 7.00 -17.26 -31.71
C HIS A 491 8.15 -17.80 -30.86
N ALA A 492 9.32 -18.04 -31.47
CA ALA A 492 10.49 -18.55 -30.74
C ALA A 492 10.92 -17.58 -29.62
N LEU A 493 10.95 -16.28 -29.90
CA LEU A 493 11.27 -15.25 -28.91
C LEU A 493 10.23 -15.16 -27.79
N LEU A 494 8.95 -15.25 -28.13
CA LEU A 494 7.87 -15.28 -27.14
C LEU A 494 7.90 -16.56 -26.29
N ILE A 495 8.29 -17.70 -26.87
CA ILE A 495 8.45 -18.96 -26.13
C ILE A 495 9.53 -18.80 -25.06
N ASP A 496 10.68 -18.22 -25.41
CA ASP A 496 11.77 -18.00 -24.45
C ASP A 496 11.36 -16.98 -23.38
N LEU A 497 10.74 -15.86 -23.77
CA LEU A 497 10.24 -14.85 -22.83
C LEU A 497 9.19 -15.42 -21.85
N ILE A 498 8.23 -16.21 -22.35
CA ILE A 498 7.21 -16.82 -21.50
C ILE A 498 7.82 -17.92 -20.64
N ARG A 499 8.83 -18.65 -21.10
CA ARG A 499 9.52 -19.65 -20.28
C ARG A 499 10.16 -19.00 -19.05
N ASP A 500 10.89 -17.90 -19.26
CA ASP A 500 11.52 -17.14 -18.17
C ASP A 500 10.45 -16.52 -17.26
N MET A 501 9.38 -15.95 -17.82
CA MET A 501 8.26 -15.43 -17.04
C MET A 501 7.60 -16.51 -16.18
N LEU A 502 7.38 -17.73 -16.71
CA LEU A 502 6.75 -18.80 -15.95
C LEU A 502 7.62 -19.24 -14.78
N SER A 503 8.94 -19.35 -14.96
CA SER A 503 9.84 -19.73 -13.85
C SER A 503 9.92 -18.65 -12.78
N GLU A 504 9.89 -17.37 -13.17
CA GLU A 504 9.99 -16.23 -12.26
C GLU A 504 8.67 -15.85 -11.59
N ARG A 505 7.52 -15.99 -12.27
CA ARG A 505 6.25 -15.42 -11.80
C ARG A 505 5.29 -16.44 -11.23
N VAL A 506 5.25 -17.67 -11.74
CA VAL A 506 4.27 -18.68 -11.27
C VAL A 506 4.40 -18.97 -9.76
N PRO A 507 5.61 -19.17 -9.19
CA PRO A 507 5.73 -19.40 -7.75
C PRO A 507 5.19 -18.22 -6.94
N LEU A 508 5.49 -16.98 -7.36
CA LEU A 508 4.97 -15.76 -6.75
C LEU A 508 3.45 -15.69 -6.86
N TRP A 509 2.87 -15.83 -8.06
CA TRP A 509 1.42 -15.79 -8.26
C TRP A 509 0.69 -16.84 -7.43
N ARG A 510 1.29 -18.02 -7.24
CA ARG A 510 0.71 -19.06 -6.39
C ARG A 510 0.81 -18.71 -4.91
N ALA A 511 1.96 -18.22 -4.45
CA ALA A 511 2.16 -17.72 -3.09
C ALA A 511 1.15 -16.60 -2.74
N LEU A 512 0.85 -15.74 -3.71
CA LEU A 512 -0.13 -14.65 -3.65
C LEU A 512 -1.60 -15.09 -3.84
N GLY A 513 -1.85 -16.35 -4.20
CA GLY A 513 -3.19 -16.89 -4.43
C GLY A 513 -3.85 -16.40 -5.72
N MET A 514 -3.07 -15.89 -6.67
CA MET A 514 -3.54 -15.33 -7.95
C MET A 514 -3.84 -16.42 -8.99
N LEU A 515 -3.35 -17.65 -8.80
CA LEU A 515 -3.70 -18.81 -9.61
C LEU A 515 -4.94 -19.49 -9.00
N LEU A 516 -6.08 -19.32 -9.66
CA LEU A 516 -7.41 -19.51 -9.07
C LEU A 516 -7.91 -20.97 -9.07
N ASP A 517 -7.16 -21.89 -9.68
CA ASP A 517 -7.57 -23.29 -9.89
C ASP A 517 -6.61 -24.31 -9.25
N THR A 518 -5.58 -23.90 -8.52
CA THR A 518 -4.73 -24.83 -7.76
C THR A 518 -5.38 -25.17 -6.42
N PRO A 519 -5.80 -26.44 -6.18
CA PRO A 519 -6.07 -26.91 -4.83
C PRO A 519 -4.81 -26.75 -3.98
N ASP A 520 -4.94 -26.57 -2.66
CA ASP A 520 -3.78 -26.54 -1.78
C ASP A 520 -2.97 -27.85 -1.99
N HIS A 521 -1.65 -27.76 -2.12
CA HIS A 521 -0.79 -28.96 -2.19
C HIS A 521 -0.98 -29.89 -0.97
N ALA A 522 -1.58 -29.39 0.12
CA ALA A 522 -1.98 -30.17 1.29
C ALA A 522 -3.22 -31.06 1.05
N GLU A 523 -4.09 -30.79 0.07
CA GLU A 523 -5.25 -31.64 -0.25
C GLU A 523 -4.90 -32.81 -1.20
N ILE A 524 -3.68 -32.84 -1.75
CA ILE A 524 -3.22 -33.90 -2.69
C ILE A 524 -2.38 -34.97 -1.96
N MET A 525 -2.14 -34.81 -0.66
CA MET A 525 -1.34 -35.74 0.15
C MET A 525 -2.17 -36.40 1.26
N ASP A 526 -3.26 -37.07 0.89
CA ASP A 526 -3.83 -38.14 1.74
C ASP A 526 -4.34 -39.26 0.82
N PRO A 527 -3.68 -40.44 0.79
CA PRO A 527 -4.19 -41.63 0.10
C PRO A 527 -5.31 -42.35 0.87
#